data_AF-A0A6I8P656-F1
#
_entry.id   AF-A0A6I8P656-F1
#
_cell.length_a   1.000
_cell.length_b   1.000
_cell.length_c   1.000
_cell.angle_alpha   90.00
_cell.angle_beta   90.00
_cell.angle_gamma   90.00
#
_symmetry.space_group_name_H-M   'P 1'
#
loop_
_entity.id
_entity.type
_entity.pdbx_description
1 polymer ?
#
loop_
_entity_poly.entity_id
_entity_poly.type
_entity_poly.pdbx_seq_one_letter_code
_entity_poly.pdbx_strand_id
1 'polypeptide(L)'
;MEEQVFCSPFREEEELNWDQNPDLLIPNPIYSNPFIKKFSIIVDSIPDYHPGEEIFHLLNSGKLFSQYTLDLRNSGFTPQNAVENLIISSEKTQQIFLTTQGFLSSACHYKQCPVPILKWLFQMMSVHTDFIASIQILNTLMEITVRNDSTSNPSFRPWIPSLSDIARVFVNMGVGFKSLFALQNLQPDFSEEDIFSEIQMTSEKESSGESSAEPIFTCLPENNIFNVVKFLGLCTAIYPEGYKDQEIFLLLILLFKMSLEKQLKQIPLVDFQSLLLNLLKNIRDWKAKMPELCLAISKLSSHHHNLLWLVQLIPNWIARGRQVRQHLSLVIISKYLGTKHEEIPNASDLQMSLLCQYLVKMKPSNLLKKMIAERRAEQQDDLIEDTLHIKLEQQAYYLTYVLLHLVNEVSCSHAFSSQQRKYLLQLCGSLEKHIKCDIREDARLFYRTKVKDLVARIYGKWQDLIQNSRPIQVPFL
;
A
#
# COMPACT_ATOMS: atom_id res chain seq x y z
N MET A 1 43.87 -34.67 -32.65
CA MET A 1 44.05 -36.06 -33.09
C MET A 1 44.82 -36.77 -31.98
N GLU A 2 44.43 -37.99 -31.69
CA GLU A 2 44.87 -38.90 -30.63
C GLU A 2 44.08 -38.83 -29.30
N GLU A 3 43.27 -39.88 -29.18
CA GLU A 3 42.50 -40.38 -28.05
C GLU A 3 43.44 -41.04 -27.02
N GLN A 4 43.04 -41.11 -25.75
CA GLN A 4 42.62 -42.40 -25.16
C GLN A 4 42.00 -42.26 -23.77
N VAL A 5 40.95 -43.06 -23.61
CA VAL A 5 40.06 -43.32 -22.48
C VAL A 5 40.78 -44.21 -21.44
N PHE A 6 40.47 -44.08 -20.13
CA PHE A 6 39.94 -45.18 -19.28
C PHE A 6 39.66 -44.76 -17.82
N CYS A 7 38.72 -45.53 -17.25
CA CYS A 7 37.87 -45.38 -16.07
C CYS A 7 38.48 -45.16 -14.68
N SER A 8 37.63 -44.59 -13.81
CA SER A 8 37.62 -44.56 -12.33
C SER A 8 37.60 -45.97 -11.69
N PRO A 9 38.00 -46.15 -10.40
CA PRO A 9 36.98 -46.31 -9.33
C PRO A 9 37.34 -45.77 -7.90
N PHE A 10 36.28 -45.33 -7.18
CA PHE A 10 35.95 -45.49 -5.74
C PHE A 10 36.68 -44.78 -4.56
N ARG A 11 35.84 -44.08 -3.74
CA ARG A 11 35.81 -43.81 -2.27
C ARG A 11 36.92 -42.91 -1.67
N GLU A 12 36.64 -41.97 -0.74
CA GLU A 12 35.79 -42.06 0.47
C GLU A 12 34.95 -40.79 0.73
N GLU A 13 33.78 -41.03 1.34
CA GLU A 13 32.84 -40.06 1.92
C GLU A 13 33.31 -39.69 3.34
N GLU A 14 33.29 -38.40 3.69
CA GLU A 14 33.21 -37.97 5.09
C GLU A 14 31.84 -37.33 5.33
N GLU A 15 30.96 -38.12 5.96
CA GLU A 15 29.72 -37.68 6.59
C GLU A 15 30.04 -36.81 7.82
N LEU A 16 29.63 -35.55 7.82
CA LEU A 16 29.57 -34.73 9.04
C LEU A 16 28.19 -34.89 9.68
N ASN A 17 28.20 -35.71 10.72
CA ASN A 17 27.12 -36.07 11.61
C ASN A 17 26.57 -34.84 12.34
N TRP A 18 25.31 -34.48 12.09
CA TRP A 18 24.58 -33.48 12.85
C TRP A 18 23.72 -34.20 13.88
N ASP A 19 24.14 -34.21 15.15
CA ASP A 19 23.20 -34.13 16.27
C ASP A 19 23.90 -33.87 17.61
N GLN A 20 23.16 -33.16 18.48
CA GLN A 20 23.39 -32.87 19.91
C GLN A 20 24.03 -31.52 20.27
N ASN A 21 23.24 -30.43 20.20
CA ASN A 21 22.71 -29.81 21.43
C ASN A 21 21.67 -28.71 21.11
N PRO A 22 20.46 -28.75 21.69
CA PRO A 22 19.43 -27.75 21.50
C PRO A 22 19.53 -26.71 22.62
N ASP A 23 20.11 -25.56 22.33
CA ASP A 23 19.82 -24.29 23.01
C ASP A 23 20.72 -23.22 22.39
N LEU A 24 20.14 -22.41 21.50
CA LEU A 24 20.46 -21.00 21.21
C LEU A 24 19.78 -20.59 19.88
N LEU A 25 18.53 -20.16 20.01
CA LEU A 25 17.69 -19.61 18.95
C LEU A 25 18.00 -18.10 18.73
N ILE A 26 18.47 -17.78 17.50
CA ILE A 26 18.06 -16.65 16.61
C ILE A 26 18.58 -15.21 16.95
N PRO A 27 18.79 -14.27 15.97
CA PRO A 27 18.93 -14.34 14.50
C PRO A 27 20.24 -13.69 13.94
N ASN A 28 20.53 -14.03 12.68
CA ASN A 28 21.45 -13.33 11.77
C ASN A 28 21.48 -11.79 11.90
N PRO A 29 22.69 -11.22 11.91
CA PRO A 29 23.06 -10.19 10.98
C PRO A 29 24.06 -10.79 9.99
N ILE A 30 23.81 -10.57 8.70
CA ILE A 30 24.78 -10.68 7.61
C ILE A 30 26.19 -10.43 8.15
N TYR A 31 27.08 -11.41 7.95
CA TYR A 31 28.50 -11.34 8.29
C TYR A 31 29.01 -9.91 8.19
N SER A 32 29.11 -9.25 9.33
CA SER A 32 29.69 -7.92 9.46
C SER A 32 31.20 -8.11 9.37
N ASN A 33 31.68 -8.40 8.16
CA ASN A 33 33.09 -8.55 7.89
C ASN A 33 33.78 -7.25 8.38
N PRO A 34 34.75 -7.32 9.32
CA PRO A 34 35.42 -6.12 9.84
C PRO A 34 36.11 -5.31 8.73
N PHE A 35 36.37 -5.92 7.56
CA PHE A 35 36.81 -5.24 6.35
C PHE A 35 35.74 -4.30 5.75
N ILE A 36 34.46 -4.70 5.74
CA ILE A 36 33.33 -3.89 5.23
C ILE A 36 33.02 -2.73 6.17
N LYS A 37 33.24 -2.89 7.49
CA LYS A 37 33.17 -1.76 8.45
C LYS A 37 34.23 -0.68 8.18
N LYS A 38 35.42 -1.08 7.72
CA LYS A 38 36.52 -0.15 7.38
C LYS A 38 36.22 0.70 6.14
N PHE A 39 35.32 0.25 5.26
CA PHE A 39 34.86 0.96 4.06
C PHE A 39 33.37 1.36 4.12
N SER A 40 32.72 1.19 5.27
CA SER A 40 31.35 1.68 5.48
C SER A 40 31.38 3.20 5.59
N ILE A 41 31.17 3.86 4.46
CA ILE A 41 30.76 5.25 4.40
C ILE A 41 29.43 5.30 5.18
N ILE A 42 29.39 6.08 6.26
CA ILE A 42 28.12 6.41 6.94
C ILE A 42 27.16 6.88 5.86
N VAL A 43 25.99 6.25 5.76
CA VAL A 43 25.04 6.51 4.67
C VAL A 43 24.42 7.89 4.87
N ASP A 44 25.15 8.93 4.50
CA ASP A 44 24.75 10.34 4.46
C ASP A 44 23.87 10.62 3.22
N SER A 45 23.04 9.66 2.82
CA SER A 45 22.19 9.76 1.63
C SER A 45 20.72 9.70 2.01
N ILE A 46 19.89 10.40 1.25
CA ILE A 46 18.43 10.31 1.39
C ILE A 46 18.00 8.89 0.98
N PRO A 47 17.22 8.16 1.78
CA PRO A 47 16.77 6.81 1.43
C PRO A 47 15.97 6.79 0.12
N ASP A 48 16.15 5.75 -0.69
CA ASP A 48 15.35 5.55 -1.92
C ASP A 48 13.92 5.09 -1.63
N TYR A 49 13.73 4.37 -0.52
CA TYR A 49 12.44 3.82 -0.11
C TYR A 49 11.88 4.59 1.09
N HIS A 50 10.55 4.64 1.16
CA HIS A 50 9.85 5.15 2.34
C HIS A 50 10.16 4.27 3.56
N PRO A 51 10.15 4.83 4.79
CA PRO A 51 10.46 4.05 5.99
C PRO A 51 9.40 2.97 6.31
N GLY A 52 8.16 3.17 5.87
CA GLY A 52 7.05 2.28 6.17
C GLY A 52 6.59 2.40 7.62
N GLU A 53 5.68 1.52 8.01
CA GLU A 53 5.06 1.41 9.33
C GLU A 53 4.84 -0.07 9.66
N GLU A 54 4.71 -0.38 10.95
CA GLU A 54 4.37 -1.74 11.39
C GLU A 54 2.85 -1.84 11.52
N ILE A 55 2.23 -2.60 10.63
CA ILE A 55 0.77 -2.67 10.48
C ILE A 55 0.27 -4.07 10.82
N PHE A 56 1.00 -5.09 10.36
CA PHE A 56 0.67 -6.50 10.61
C PHE A 56 1.41 -7.00 11.85
N HIS A 57 0.66 -7.30 12.90
CA HIS A 57 1.17 -7.92 14.12
C HIS A 57 0.86 -9.42 14.12
N LEU A 58 1.80 -10.22 13.61
CA LEU A 58 1.60 -11.64 13.33
C LEU A 58 1.25 -12.49 14.55
N LEU A 59 1.61 -12.06 15.77
CA LEU A 59 1.19 -12.69 17.02
C LEU A 59 -0.33 -12.72 17.20
N ASN A 60 -1.05 -11.85 16.50
CA ASN A 60 -2.50 -11.81 16.49
C ASN A 60 -3.12 -12.56 15.29
N SER A 61 -2.29 -13.14 14.42
CA SER A 61 -2.79 -13.85 13.24
C SER A 61 -3.50 -15.15 13.63
N GLY A 62 -4.63 -15.44 12.98
CA GLY A 62 -5.38 -16.66 13.18
C GLY A 62 -6.31 -16.73 14.37
N LYS A 63 -6.45 -15.63 15.13
CA LYS A 63 -7.31 -15.58 16.32
C LYS A 63 -8.80 -15.66 15.99
N LEU A 64 -9.23 -15.20 14.81
CA LEU A 64 -10.64 -15.26 14.41
C LEU A 64 -10.97 -16.61 13.76
N PHE A 65 -10.07 -17.08 12.90
CA PHE A 65 -10.21 -18.36 12.21
C PHE A 65 -8.87 -18.82 11.63
N SER A 66 -8.74 -20.12 11.36
CA SER A 66 -7.59 -20.75 10.72
C SER A 66 -8.04 -21.75 9.66
N GLN A 67 -7.10 -22.23 8.85
CA GLN A 67 -7.36 -23.34 7.92
C GLN A 67 -7.85 -24.61 8.64
N TYR A 68 -7.61 -24.72 9.95
CA TYR A 68 -8.05 -25.84 10.78
C TYR A 68 -9.37 -25.59 11.51
N THR A 69 -9.76 -24.33 11.74
CA THR A 69 -11.04 -24.00 12.41
C THR A 69 -12.17 -23.72 11.42
N LEU A 70 -11.86 -23.29 10.19
CA LEU A 70 -12.86 -23.09 9.14
C LEU A 70 -13.45 -24.42 8.67
N ASP A 71 -14.75 -24.61 8.90
CA ASP A 71 -15.49 -25.81 8.51
C ASP A 71 -16.82 -25.41 7.85
N LEU A 72 -17.05 -25.88 6.62
CA LEU A 72 -18.30 -25.60 5.91
C LEU A 72 -19.52 -26.17 6.65
N ARG A 73 -19.37 -27.20 7.48
CA ARG A 73 -20.46 -27.77 8.29
C ARG A 73 -21.03 -26.77 9.29
N ASN A 74 -20.21 -25.82 9.74
CA ASN A 74 -20.60 -24.81 10.72
C ASN A 74 -21.25 -23.58 10.09
N SER A 75 -21.38 -23.54 8.75
CA SER A 75 -21.90 -22.39 8.01
C SER A 75 -23.43 -22.27 7.99
N GLY A 76 -24.14 -23.25 8.56
CA GLY A 76 -25.61 -23.33 8.48
C GLY A 76 -26.15 -23.61 7.07
N PHE A 77 -25.27 -23.98 6.13
CA PHE A 77 -25.64 -24.24 4.75
C PHE A 77 -26.36 -25.58 4.59
N THR A 78 -27.50 -25.57 3.90
CA THR A 78 -28.26 -26.78 3.56
C THR A 78 -27.97 -27.21 2.12
N PRO A 79 -27.36 -28.38 1.90
CA PRO A 79 -27.00 -28.86 0.56
C PRO A 79 -28.24 -29.18 -0.28
N GLN A 80 -28.21 -28.79 -1.56
CA GLN A 80 -29.28 -29.00 -2.53
C GLN A 80 -28.93 -30.00 -3.63
N ASN A 81 -27.67 -30.40 -3.77
CA ASN A 81 -27.23 -31.40 -4.74
C ASN A 81 -26.22 -32.40 -4.15
N ALA A 82 -25.94 -33.48 -4.89
CA ALA A 82 -25.06 -34.55 -4.41
C ALA A 82 -23.61 -34.08 -4.17
N VAL A 83 -23.12 -33.13 -4.95
CA VAL A 83 -21.76 -32.60 -4.82
C VAL A 83 -21.65 -31.66 -3.61
N GLU A 84 -22.64 -30.79 -3.38
CA GLU A 84 -22.76 -29.97 -2.18
C GLU A 84 -22.86 -30.85 -0.92
N ASN A 85 -23.66 -31.92 -0.98
CA ASN A 85 -23.75 -32.91 0.10
C ASN A 85 -22.39 -33.58 0.37
N LEU A 86 -21.68 -33.99 -0.69
CA LEU A 86 -20.35 -34.60 -0.57
C LEU A 86 -19.36 -33.62 0.10
N ILE A 87 -19.35 -32.36 -0.33
CA ILE A 87 -18.44 -31.35 0.22
C ILE A 87 -18.76 -31.12 1.70
N ILE A 88 -20.02 -30.87 2.07
CA ILE A 88 -20.40 -30.61 3.48
C ILE A 88 -20.15 -31.83 4.37
N SER A 89 -20.45 -33.04 3.88
CA SER A 89 -20.26 -34.26 4.68
C SER A 89 -18.79 -34.67 4.83
N SER A 90 -17.90 -34.11 4.03
CA SER A 90 -16.46 -34.38 4.07
C SER A 90 -15.76 -33.69 5.25
N GLU A 91 -14.62 -34.25 5.66
CA GLU A 91 -13.72 -33.61 6.62
C GLU A 91 -13.06 -32.34 6.06
N LYS A 92 -12.56 -31.46 6.93
CA LYS A 92 -12.03 -30.13 6.56
C LYS A 92 -10.94 -30.16 5.49
N THR A 93 -9.98 -31.08 5.60
CA THR A 93 -8.91 -31.28 4.61
C THR A 93 -9.47 -31.74 3.26
N GLN A 94 -10.46 -32.63 3.30
CA GLN A 94 -11.15 -33.12 2.12
C GLN A 94 -12.03 -32.04 1.47
N GLN A 95 -12.66 -31.14 2.25
CA GLN A 95 -13.38 -29.97 1.74
C GLN A 95 -12.46 -29.06 0.91
N ILE A 96 -11.25 -28.79 1.42
CA ILE A 96 -10.22 -28.01 0.71
C ILE A 96 -9.80 -28.75 -0.56
N PHE A 97 -9.49 -30.04 -0.46
CA PHE A 97 -9.11 -30.86 -1.63
C PHE A 97 -10.19 -30.86 -2.72
N LEU A 98 -11.45 -31.13 -2.37
CA LEU A 98 -12.56 -31.12 -3.34
C LEU A 98 -12.73 -29.74 -3.98
N THR A 99 -12.51 -28.66 -3.22
CA THR A 99 -12.54 -27.29 -3.75
C THR A 99 -11.40 -27.06 -4.74
N THR A 100 -10.17 -27.41 -4.39
CA THR A 100 -8.99 -27.19 -5.24
C THR A 100 -8.98 -28.06 -6.50
N GLN A 101 -9.65 -29.22 -6.47
CA GLN A 101 -9.86 -30.08 -7.65
C GLN A 101 -11.05 -29.65 -8.53
N GLY A 102 -11.73 -28.53 -8.22
CA GLY A 102 -12.79 -27.97 -9.07
C GLY A 102 -14.18 -28.60 -8.92
N PHE A 103 -14.39 -29.50 -7.95
CA PHE A 103 -15.72 -30.07 -7.68
C PHE A 103 -16.71 -28.97 -7.26
N LEU A 104 -16.27 -27.99 -6.48
CA LEU A 104 -17.14 -26.89 -6.06
C LEU A 104 -17.56 -25.99 -7.23
N SER A 105 -16.64 -25.67 -8.14
CA SER A 105 -16.95 -24.90 -9.36
C SER A 105 -17.98 -25.65 -10.23
N SER A 106 -17.86 -26.97 -10.30
CA SER A 106 -18.81 -27.83 -11.03
C SER A 106 -20.19 -27.90 -10.37
N ALA A 107 -20.24 -27.97 -9.03
CA ALA A 107 -21.50 -27.93 -8.28
C ALA A 107 -22.26 -26.61 -8.49
N CYS A 108 -21.53 -25.50 -8.60
CA CYS A 108 -22.06 -24.16 -8.83
C CYS A 108 -22.21 -23.82 -10.32
N HIS A 109 -22.21 -24.81 -11.22
CA HIS A 109 -22.23 -24.54 -12.66
C HIS A 109 -23.58 -24.05 -13.18
N TYR A 110 -24.67 -24.63 -12.68
CA TYR A 110 -26.03 -24.34 -13.15
C TYR A 110 -26.89 -23.60 -12.11
N LYS A 111 -26.31 -23.21 -10.97
CA LYS A 111 -27.00 -22.56 -9.85
C LYS A 111 -26.10 -21.52 -9.18
N GLN A 112 -26.72 -20.51 -8.58
CA GLN A 112 -26.02 -19.51 -7.78
C GLN A 112 -25.35 -20.17 -6.58
N CYS A 113 -24.04 -19.96 -6.44
CA CYS A 113 -23.31 -20.44 -5.28
C CYS A 113 -23.84 -19.76 -4.01
N PRO A 114 -24.22 -20.52 -2.98
CA PRO A 114 -24.66 -19.99 -1.69
C PRO A 114 -23.63 -19.06 -1.05
N VAL A 115 -24.10 -17.92 -0.51
CA VAL A 115 -23.25 -16.92 0.17
C VAL A 115 -22.36 -17.52 1.27
N PRO A 116 -22.82 -18.45 2.12
CA PRO A 116 -21.94 -19.05 3.14
C PRO A 116 -20.72 -19.77 2.56
N ILE A 117 -20.85 -20.42 1.40
CA ILE A 117 -19.72 -21.05 0.69
C ILE A 117 -18.75 -19.98 0.18
N LEU A 118 -19.27 -18.90 -0.42
CA LEU A 118 -18.45 -17.81 -0.93
C LEU A 118 -17.67 -17.10 0.19
N LYS A 119 -18.31 -16.88 1.35
CA LYS A 119 -17.64 -16.38 2.56
C LYS A 119 -16.56 -17.33 3.05
N TRP A 120 -16.84 -18.63 3.08
CA TRP A 120 -15.84 -19.64 3.46
C TRP A 120 -14.65 -19.67 2.50
N LEU A 121 -14.87 -19.61 1.17
CA LEU A 121 -13.80 -19.51 0.18
C LEU A 121 -12.94 -18.26 0.40
N PHE A 122 -13.59 -17.11 0.64
CA PHE A 122 -12.92 -15.84 0.89
C PHE A 122 -12.07 -15.87 2.17
N GLN A 123 -12.59 -16.45 3.25
CA GLN A 123 -11.85 -16.64 4.50
C GLN A 123 -10.71 -17.66 4.33
N MET A 124 -10.98 -18.80 3.69
CA MET A 124 -9.99 -19.86 3.52
C MET A 124 -8.81 -19.41 2.64
N MET A 125 -9.05 -18.74 1.50
CA MET A 125 -7.96 -18.21 0.66
C MET A 125 -7.10 -17.17 1.41
N SER A 126 -7.69 -16.48 2.39
CA SER A 126 -7.02 -15.45 3.19
C SER A 126 -6.12 -16.02 4.30
N VAL A 127 -6.31 -17.29 4.68
CA VAL A 127 -5.62 -17.89 5.84
C VAL A 127 -4.84 -19.18 5.52
N HIS A 128 -5.08 -19.79 4.36
CA HIS A 128 -4.41 -21.03 3.98
C HIS A 128 -2.89 -20.82 3.83
N THR A 129 -2.10 -21.65 4.51
CA THR A 129 -0.63 -21.51 4.56
C THR A 129 0.06 -22.04 3.32
N ASP A 130 -0.52 -23.03 2.63
CA ASP A 130 -0.04 -23.47 1.33
C ASP A 130 -0.42 -22.47 0.22
N PHE A 131 0.61 -21.96 -0.45
CA PHE A 131 0.50 -20.97 -1.51
C PHE A 131 -0.36 -21.47 -2.68
N ILE A 132 -0.15 -22.71 -3.13
CA ILE A 132 -0.83 -23.26 -4.31
C ILE A 132 -2.33 -23.43 -4.03
N ALA A 133 -2.68 -24.02 -2.89
CA ALA A 133 -4.05 -24.17 -2.46
C ALA A 133 -4.73 -22.80 -2.31
N SER A 134 -4.07 -21.80 -1.71
CA SER A 134 -4.65 -20.45 -1.56
C SER A 134 -5.02 -19.82 -2.90
N ILE A 135 -4.18 -19.99 -3.94
CA ILE A 135 -4.43 -19.49 -5.30
C ILE A 135 -5.54 -20.30 -5.98
N GLN A 136 -5.56 -21.62 -5.82
CA GLN A 136 -6.63 -22.45 -6.39
C GLN A 136 -8.00 -22.12 -5.81
N ILE A 137 -8.07 -21.82 -4.52
CA ILE A 137 -9.29 -21.35 -3.85
C ILE A 137 -9.69 -19.96 -4.39
N LEU A 138 -8.74 -19.03 -4.54
CA LEU A 138 -8.99 -17.73 -5.18
C LEU A 138 -9.55 -17.90 -6.60
N ASN A 139 -8.92 -18.74 -7.42
CA ASN A 139 -9.35 -18.99 -8.80
C ASN A 139 -10.76 -19.56 -8.84
N THR A 140 -11.09 -20.49 -7.94
CA THR A 140 -12.45 -21.04 -7.80
C THR A 140 -13.45 -19.94 -7.45
N LEU A 141 -13.12 -19.07 -6.49
CA LEU A 141 -13.97 -17.96 -6.08
C LEU A 141 -14.16 -16.92 -7.22
N MET A 142 -13.09 -16.60 -7.95
CA MET A 142 -13.14 -15.72 -9.12
C MET A 142 -13.99 -16.32 -10.24
N GLU A 143 -13.82 -17.61 -10.55
CA GLU A 143 -14.58 -18.31 -11.58
C GLU A 143 -16.08 -18.29 -11.29
N ILE A 144 -16.47 -18.61 -10.05
CA ILE A 144 -17.87 -18.56 -9.62
C ILE A 144 -18.43 -17.13 -9.74
N THR A 145 -17.63 -16.12 -9.38
CA THR A 145 -18.05 -14.70 -9.44
C THR A 145 -18.29 -14.23 -10.87
N VAL A 146 -17.34 -14.50 -11.79
CA VAL A 146 -17.46 -14.15 -13.23
C VAL A 146 -18.66 -14.84 -13.87
N ARG A 147 -18.89 -16.11 -13.51
CA ARG A 147 -20.00 -16.89 -14.06
C ARG A 147 -21.34 -16.31 -13.64
N ASN A 148 -21.50 -15.94 -12.36
CA ASN A 148 -22.73 -15.36 -11.86
C ASN A 148 -23.10 -14.04 -12.57
N ASP A 149 -22.11 -13.22 -12.93
CA ASP A 149 -22.30 -11.99 -13.71
C ASP A 149 -22.75 -12.25 -15.16
N SER A 150 -22.24 -13.32 -15.78
CA SER A 150 -22.55 -13.69 -17.16
C SER A 150 -23.96 -14.27 -17.34
N THR A 151 -24.67 -14.59 -16.26
CA THR A 151 -26.05 -15.09 -16.35
C THR A 151 -26.97 -13.91 -16.69
N SER A 152 -27.58 -13.92 -17.88
CA SER A 152 -28.40 -12.83 -18.45
C SER A 152 -29.66 -12.45 -17.66
N ASN A 153 -29.80 -12.88 -16.41
CA ASN A 153 -30.93 -12.56 -15.57
C ASN A 153 -30.59 -11.36 -14.65
N PRO A 154 -31.20 -10.18 -14.88
CA PRO A 154 -30.92 -8.95 -14.14
C PRO A 154 -31.30 -9.02 -12.64
N SER A 155 -31.97 -10.07 -12.18
CA SER A 155 -32.24 -10.28 -10.76
C SER A 155 -31.05 -10.88 -9.99
N PHE A 156 -30.03 -11.43 -10.67
CA PHE A 156 -28.87 -12.03 -10.01
C PHE A 156 -27.75 -11.02 -9.90
N ARG A 157 -27.46 -10.60 -8.65
CA ARG A 157 -26.28 -9.79 -8.35
C ARG A 157 -25.14 -10.72 -7.90
N PRO A 158 -23.91 -10.55 -8.41
CA PRO A 158 -22.77 -11.29 -7.90
C PRO A 158 -22.57 -10.93 -6.42
N TRP A 159 -22.24 -11.93 -5.61
CA TRP A 159 -21.82 -11.67 -4.24
C TRP A 159 -20.45 -10.99 -4.26
N ILE A 160 -20.32 -9.96 -3.45
CA ILE A 160 -19.05 -9.28 -3.17
C ILE A 160 -18.87 -9.23 -1.66
N PRO A 161 -17.62 -9.27 -1.14
CA PRO A 161 -17.36 -9.14 0.29
C PRO A 161 -17.87 -7.80 0.82
N SER A 162 -18.57 -7.80 1.95
CA SER A 162 -18.90 -6.56 2.65
C SER A 162 -17.63 -5.94 3.29
N LEU A 163 -17.70 -4.68 3.71
CA LEU A 163 -16.60 -4.05 4.44
C LEU A 163 -16.25 -4.82 5.74
N SER A 164 -17.24 -5.43 6.40
CA SER A 164 -17.02 -6.31 7.55
C SER A 164 -16.30 -7.60 7.16
N ASP A 165 -16.68 -8.25 6.06
CA ASP A 165 -15.98 -9.46 5.57
C ASP A 165 -14.49 -9.15 5.28
N ILE A 166 -14.22 -7.98 4.67
CA ILE A 166 -12.87 -7.51 4.35
C ILE A 166 -12.08 -7.17 5.62
N ALA A 167 -12.68 -6.44 6.55
CA ALA A 167 -12.05 -6.11 7.83
C ALA A 167 -11.69 -7.39 8.59
N ARG A 168 -12.61 -8.37 8.62
CA ARG A 168 -12.41 -9.64 9.31
C ARG A 168 -11.19 -10.41 8.80
N VAL A 169 -10.99 -10.52 7.47
CA VAL A 169 -9.82 -11.24 6.94
C VAL A 169 -8.51 -10.54 7.30
N PHE A 170 -8.45 -9.21 7.23
CA PHE A 170 -7.23 -8.47 7.58
C PHE A 170 -6.96 -8.42 9.08
N VAL A 171 -8.01 -8.32 9.92
CA VAL A 171 -7.87 -8.49 11.37
C VAL A 171 -7.34 -9.88 11.69
N ASN A 172 -7.85 -10.92 11.02
CA ASN A 172 -7.36 -12.28 11.19
C ASN A 172 -5.91 -12.47 10.69
N MET A 173 -5.42 -11.65 9.76
CA MET A 173 -4.00 -11.62 9.35
C MET A 173 -3.10 -10.87 10.35
N GLY A 174 -3.68 -10.27 11.40
CA GLY A 174 -2.94 -9.58 12.45
C GLY A 174 -2.94 -8.05 12.36
N VAL A 175 -3.77 -7.44 11.50
CA VAL A 175 -3.93 -5.98 11.49
C VAL A 175 -4.86 -5.55 12.62
N GLY A 176 -4.44 -4.60 13.45
CA GLY A 176 -5.33 -4.06 14.49
C GLY A 176 -6.52 -3.29 13.87
N PHE A 177 -7.72 -3.40 14.45
CA PHE A 177 -8.93 -2.73 13.94
C PHE A 177 -8.74 -1.20 13.82
N LYS A 178 -8.14 -0.59 14.84
CA LYS A 178 -7.79 0.85 14.84
C LYS A 178 -6.75 1.22 13.77
N SER A 179 -5.95 0.27 13.31
CA SER A 179 -5.01 0.48 12.20
C SER A 179 -5.75 0.43 10.85
N LEU A 180 -6.68 -0.51 10.68
CA LEU A 180 -7.54 -0.59 9.47
C LEU A 180 -8.38 0.67 9.28
N PHE A 181 -8.94 1.20 10.37
CA PHE A 181 -9.78 2.40 10.37
C PHE A 181 -9.12 3.53 11.17
N ALA A 182 -7.93 3.95 10.73
CA ALA A 182 -7.04 4.88 11.44
C ALA A 182 -7.59 6.31 11.66
N LEU A 183 -8.68 6.69 11.01
CA LEU A 183 -9.23 8.05 11.05
C LEU A 183 -10.55 8.07 11.83
N GLN A 184 -10.58 8.73 12.98
CA GLN A 184 -11.74 8.76 13.88
C GLN A 184 -13.03 9.31 13.23
N ASN A 185 -12.88 10.24 12.29
CA ASN A 185 -14.01 10.82 11.55
C ASN A 185 -14.52 9.93 10.41
N LEU A 186 -13.86 8.78 10.17
CA LEU A 186 -14.17 7.83 9.11
C LEU A 186 -14.15 6.42 9.70
N GLN A 187 -15.25 6.06 10.35
CA GLN A 187 -15.45 4.74 10.93
C GLN A 187 -16.50 3.97 10.13
N PRO A 188 -16.40 2.63 10.09
CA PRO A 188 -17.47 1.79 9.57
C PRO A 188 -18.70 1.80 10.49
N ASP A 189 -19.78 1.16 10.05
CA ASP A 189 -21.03 0.98 10.80
C ASP A 189 -21.01 -0.21 11.77
N PHE A 190 -19.85 -0.87 11.93
CA PHE A 190 -19.62 -1.99 12.85
C PHE A 190 -18.40 -1.72 13.75
N SER A 191 -18.38 -2.34 14.93
CA SER A 191 -17.27 -2.24 15.89
C SER A 191 -16.27 -3.37 15.74
N GLU A 192 -15.18 -3.28 16.50
CA GLU A 192 -14.25 -4.38 16.67
C GLU A 192 -14.95 -5.60 17.29
N GLU A 193 -15.85 -5.40 18.26
CA GLU A 193 -16.58 -6.49 18.92
C GLU A 193 -17.49 -7.24 17.95
N ASP A 194 -18.11 -6.57 16.98
CA ASP A 194 -18.96 -7.22 15.97
C ASP A 194 -18.17 -8.26 15.16
N ILE A 195 -16.90 -7.97 14.84
CA ILE A 195 -16.00 -8.90 14.14
C ILE A 195 -15.72 -10.15 14.99
N PHE A 196 -15.53 -9.98 16.31
CA PHE A 196 -15.24 -11.08 17.24
C PHE A 196 -16.50 -11.86 17.63
N SER A 197 -17.67 -11.23 17.66
CA SER A 197 -18.93 -11.82 18.13
C SER A 197 -19.44 -12.93 17.21
N GLU A 198 -19.16 -12.85 15.91
CA GLU A 198 -19.47 -13.92 14.95
C GLU A 198 -18.71 -15.24 15.22
N ILE A 199 -17.78 -15.28 16.19
CA ILE A 199 -17.07 -16.49 16.64
C ILE A 199 -17.86 -17.21 17.75
N GLN A 200 -18.54 -16.47 18.63
CA GLN A 200 -19.15 -17.05 19.83
C GLN A 200 -20.39 -17.89 19.52
N MET A 201 -21.10 -17.59 18.43
CA MET A 201 -22.28 -18.35 17.99
C MET A 201 -21.96 -19.76 17.46
N THR A 202 -20.68 -20.07 17.18
CA THR A 202 -20.25 -21.40 16.70
C THR A 202 -19.39 -22.17 17.71
N SER A 203 -19.09 -21.59 18.87
CA SER A 203 -18.05 -22.06 19.81
C SER A 203 -18.55 -22.34 21.24
N GLU A 204 -19.83 -22.62 21.47
CA GLU A 204 -20.30 -23.02 22.82
C GLU A 204 -19.90 -24.46 23.24
N LYS A 205 -19.07 -25.15 22.44
CA LYS A 205 -18.57 -26.49 22.79
C LYS A 205 -17.08 -26.63 22.52
N GLU A 206 -16.25 -25.85 23.21
CA GLU A 206 -14.93 -26.34 23.62
C GLU A 206 -14.41 -25.48 24.78
N SER A 207 -13.90 -26.19 25.78
CA SER A 207 -13.71 -25.77 27.16
C SER A 207 -12.64 -24.69 27.38
N SER A 208 -12.88 -23.90 28.44
CA SER A 208 -11.91 -23.16 29.24
C SER A 208 -10.45 -23.65 29.15
N GLY A 209 -9.62 -22.81 28.57
CA GLY A 209 -8.17 -22.85 28.63
C GLY A 209 -7.66 -21.72 27.76
N GLU A 210 -6.95 -20.75 28.34
CA GLU A 210 -6.15 -19.78 27.59
C GLU A 210 -5.01 -20.55 26.88
N SER A 211 -5.35 -21.29 25.83
CA SER A 211 -4.37 -21.76 24.87
C SER A 211 -3.98 -20.55 24.05
N SER A 212 -2.77 -20.05 24.27
CA SER A 212 -2.12 -19.14 23.35
C SER A 212 -1.96 -19.86 22.01
N ALA A 213 -3.01 -19.84 21.18
CA ALA A 213 -2.97 -20.41 19.85
C ALA A 213 -1.78 -19.81 19.11
N GLU A 214 -0.89 -20.68 18.62
CA GLU A 214 0.28 -20.24 17.87
C GLU A 214 -0.17 -19.41 16.66
N PRO A 215 0.58 -18.35 16.31
CA PRO A 215 0.27 -17.54 15.14
C PRO A 215 0.31 -18.40 13.88
N ILE A 216 -0.69 -18.25 13.01
CA ILE A 216 -0.75 -19.02 11.75
C ILE A 216 0.41 -18.66 10.83
N PHE A 217 0.81 -17.39 10.86
CA PHE A 217 1.86 -16.87 9.99
C PHE A 217 3.12 -16.52 10.80
N THR A 218 4.27 -17.01 10.33
CA THR A 218 5.59 -16.69 10.88
C THR A 218 6.25 -15.49 10.20
N CYS A 219 5.77 -15.12 9.00
CA CYS A 219 6.15 -13.93 8.23
C CYS A 219 4.90 -13.25 7.64
N LEU A 220 5.04 -12.07 7.02
CA LEU A 220 3.90 -11.40 6.39
C LEU A 220 3.29 -12.32 5.30
N PRO A 221 1.98 -12.60 5.34
CA PRO A 221 1.33 -13.46 4.36
C PRO A 221 1.04 -12.69 3.06
N GLU A 222 2.11 -12.27 2.37
CA GLU A 222 2.06 -11.45 1.15
C GLU A 222 1.08 -12.02 0.12
N ASN A 223 1.18 -13.31 -0.16
CA ASN A 223 0.33 -14.00 -1.13
C ASN A 223 -1.16 -13.94 -0.75
N ASN A 224 -1.49 -14.16 0.52
CA ASN A 224 -2.88 -14.11 0.98
C ASN A 224 -3.43 -12.68 0.94
N ILE A 225 -2.61 -11.67 1.27
CA ILE A 225 -2.96 -10.25 1.11
C ILE A 225 -3.26 -9.97 -0.36
N PHE A 226 -2.38 -10.37 -1.27
CA PHE A 226 -2.58 -10.19 -2.71
C PHE A 226 -3.81 -10.95 -3.23
N ASN A 227 -4.11 -12.14 -2.71
CA ASN A 227 -5.32 -12.88 -3.08
C ASN A 227 -6.59 -12.09 -2.72
N VAL A 228 -6.65 -11.50 -1.52
CA VAL A 228 -7.76 -10.63 -1.11
C VAL A 228 -7.86 -9.42 -2.04
N VAL A 229 -6.75 -8.74 -2.30
CA VAL A 229 -6.73 -7.54 -3.17
C VAL A 229 -7.14 -7.87 -4.61
N LYS A 230 -6.67 -8.99 -5.17
CA LYS A 230 -7.05 -9.47 -6.52
C LYS A 230 -8.53 -9.76 -6.61
N PHE A 231 -9.09 -10.43 -5.61
CA PHE A 231 -10.52 -10.73 -5.59
C PHE A 231 -11.36 -9.46 -5.50
N LEU A 232 -10.99 -8.51 -4.63
CA LEU A 232 -11.66 -7.21 -4.56
C LEU A 232 -11.51 -6.42 -5.88
N GLY A 233 -10.37 -6.52 -6.54
CA GLY A 233 -10.14 -5.97 -7.87
C GLY A 233 -11.15 -6.50 -8.90
N LEU A 234 -11.40 -7.81 -8.89
CA LEU A 234 -12.42 -8.44 -9.72
C LEU A 234 -13.83 -7.95 -9.35
N CYS A 235 -14.20 -8.01 -8.06
CA CYS A 235 -15.53 -7.61 -7.59
C CYS A 235 -15.87 -6.16 -7.98
N THR A 236 -14.91 -5.24 -7.82
CA THR A 236 -15.11 -3.82 -8.15
C THR A 236 -15.13 -3.54 -9.65
N ALA A 237 -14.56 -4.43 -10.47
CA ALA A 237 -14.65 -4.35 -11.93
C ALA A 237 -15.98 -4.89 -12.46
N ILE A 238 -16.44 -6.03 -11.92
CA ILE A 238 -17.68 -6.69 -12.32
C ILE A 238 -18.91 -5.94 -11.81
N TYR A 239 -18.88 -5.49 -10.56
CA TYR A 239 -20.02 -4.80 -9.94
C TYR A 239 -19.63 -3.41 -9.41
N PRO A 240 -19.48 -2.40 -10.30
CA PRO A 240 -19.04 -1.05 -9.92
C PRO A 240 -19.92 -0.36 -8.88
N GLU A 241 -21.23 -0.62 -8.92
CA GLU A 241 -22.25 -0.07 -8.00
C GLU A 241 -22.39 -0.88 -6.70
N GLY A 242 -21.53 -1.89 -6.50
CA GLY A 242 -21.63 -2.80 -5.37
C GLY A 242 -21.33 -2.16 -4.01
N TYR A 243 -20.52 -1.09 -4.00
CA TYR A 243 -20.18 -0.35 -2.78
C TYR A 243 -20.74 1.07 -2.81
N LYS A 244 -21.15 1.56 -1.64
CA LYS A 244 -21.49 2.97 -1.43
C LYS A 244 -20.24 3.84 -1.48
N ASP A 245 -20.40 5.12 -1.77
CA ASP A 245 -19.26 6.06 -1.84
C ASP A 245 -18.49 6.10 -0.52
N GLN A 246 -19.19 5.96 0.62
CA GLN A 246 -18.57 5.87 1.94
C GLN A 246 -17.76 4.58 2.13
N GLU A 247 -18.25 3.43 1.63
CA GLU A 247 -17.53 2.16 1.71
C GLU A 247 -16.29 2.20 0.81
N ILE A 248 -16.42 2.73 -0.42
CA ILE A 248 -15.29 2.97 -1.32
C ILE A 248 -14.23 3.85 -0.63
N PHE A 249 -14.67 4.88 0.09
CA PHE A 249 -13.78 5.76 0.84
C PHE A 249 -12.97 5.00 1.91
N LEU A 250 -13.66 4.20 2.72
CA LEU A 250 -13.02 3.39 3.77
C LEU A 250 -12.05 2.35 3.17
N LEU A 251 -12.44 1.71 2.05
CA LEU A 251 -11.57 0.78 1.33
C LEU A 251 -10.31 1.45 0.79
N LEU A 252 -10.43 2.65 0.20
CA LEU A 252 -9.27 3.41 -0.26
C LEU A 252 -8.32 3.73 0.90
N ILE A 253 -8.84 4.22 2.03
CA ILE A 253 -8.05 4.57 3.21
C ILE A 253 -7.34 3.34 3.79
N LEU A 254 -8.05 2.22 3.91
CA LEU A 254 -7.52 0.94 4.37
C LEU A 254 -6.41 0.41 3.45
N LEU A 255 -6.58 0.48 2.13
CA LEU A 255 -5.55 0.07 1.16
C LEU A 255 -4.31 0.96 1.22
N PHE A 256 -4.49 2.28 1.30
CA PHE A 256 -3.37 3.20 1.48
C PHE A 256 -2.64 2.93 2.79
N LYS A 257 -3.37 2.68 3.87
CA LYS A 257 -2.75 2.35 5.15
C LYS A 257 -1.93 1.06 5.03
N MET A 258 -2.52 -0.05 4.57
CA MET A 258 -1.81 -1.32 4.43
C MET A 258 -0.59 -1.23 3.50
N SER A 259 -0.64 -0.38 2.47
CA SER A 259 0.52 -0.17 1.57
C SER A 259 1.74 0.44 2.26
N LEU A 260 1.59 0.95 3.50
CA LEU A 260 2.70 1.45 4.31
C LEU A 260 3.40 0.35 5.10
N GLU A 261 2.94 -0.90 5.08
CA GLU A 261 3.60 -2.00 5.77
C GLU A 261 5.07 -2.11 5.36
N LYS A 262 5.98 -2.03 6.34
CA LYS A 262 7.43 -1.96 6.12
C LYS A 262 7.99 -3.16 5.34
N GLN A 263 7.35 -4.33 5.44
CA GLN A 263 7.74 -5.53 4.70
C GLN A 263 7.32 -5.48 3.22
N LEU A 264 6.30 -4.69 2.86
CA LEU A 264 5.82 -4.55 1.47
C LEU A 264 6.64 -3.55 0.63
N LYS A 265 7.53 -2.76 1.23
CA LYS A 265 8.21 -1.61 0.59
C LYS A 265 9.00 -1.92 -0.70
N GLN A 266 9.44 -3.17 -0.88
CA GLN A 266 10.21 -3.61 -2.06
C GLN A 266 9.36 -4.38 -3.07
N ILE A 267 8.08 -4.62 -2.76
CA ILE A 267 7.19 -5.43 -3.58
C ILE A 267 6.38 -4.50 -4.48
N PRO A 268 6.37 -4.72 -5.81
CA PRO A 268 5.50 -3.97 -6.71
C PRO A 268 4.02 -4.21 -6.37
N LEU A 269 3.34 -3.19 -5.85
CA LEU A 269 1.93 -3.28 -5.45
C LEU A 269 0.97 -3.11 -6.64
N VAL A 270 1.19 -3.83 -7.75
CA VAL A 270 0.40 -3.70 -8.99
C VAL A 270 -1.07 -4.04 -8.77
N ASP A 271 -1.36 -5.06 -7.96
CA ASP A 271 -2.73 -5.45 -7.64
C ASP A 271 -3.45 -4.35 -6.81
N PHE A 272 -2.74 -3.69 -5.89
CA PHE A 272 -3.29 -2.53 -5.17
C PHE A 272 -3.58 -1.39 -6.15
N GLN A 273 -2.66 -1.08 -7.06
CA GLN A 273 -2.87 -0.04 -8.07
C GLN A 273 -4.11 -0.30 -8.94
N SER A 274 -4.31 -1.56 -9.33
CA SER A 274 -5.49 -2.01 -10.07
C SER A 274 -6.78 -1.78 -9.28
N LEU A 275 -6.81 -2.21 -8.00
CA LEU A 275 -7.97 -2.01 -7.12
C LEU A 275 -8.24 -0.52 -6.84
N LEU A 276 -7.21 0.27 -6.52
CA LEU A 276 -7.31 1.72 -6.33
C LEU A 276 -7.93 2.39 -7.56
N LEU A 277 -7.55 1.96 -8.77
CA LEU A 277 -8.10 2.48 -10.01
C LEU A 277 -9.59 2.19 -10.15
N ASN A 278 -10.05 0.98 -9.84
CA ASN A 278 -11.46 0.64 -9.87
C ASN A 278 -12.25 1.44 -8.84
N LEU A 279 -11.77 1.48 -7.60
CA LEU A 279 -12.41 2.23 -6.51
C LEU A 279 -12.53 3.73 -6.85
N LEU A 280 -11.45 4.35 -7.35
CA LEU A 280 -11.47 5.75 -7.75
C LEU A 280 -12.47 6.01 -8.89
N LYS A 281 -12.66 5.08 -9.84
CA LYS A 281 -13.66 5.19 -10.92
C LYS A 281 -15.09 5.05 -10.42
N ASN A 282 -15.31 4.24 -9.39
CA ASN A 282 -16.64 3.89 -8.90
C ASN A 282 -17.24 4.94 -7.93
N ILE A 283 -16.47 5.97 -7.51
CA ILE A 283 -17.02 7.09 -6.73
C ILE A 283 -18.04 7.87 -7.58
N ARG A 284 -19.25 8.08 -7.05
CA ARG A 284 -20.31 8.81 -7.76
C ARG A 284 -20.18 10.32 -7.55
N ASP A 285 -20.11 10.78 -6.31
CA ASP A 285 -19.92 12.20 -5.99
C ASP A 285 -18.44 12.60 -5.97
N TRP A 286 -17.82 12.55 -7.15
CA TRP A 286 -16.38 12.81 -7.28
C TRP A 286 -15.97 14.23 -6.81
N LYS A 287 -16.81 15.22 -7.08
CA LYS A 287 -16.48 16.63 -6.80
C LYS A 287 -16.40 16.89 -5.29
N ALA A 288 -17.31 16.31 -4.51
CA ALA A 288 -17.26 16.44 -3.05
C ALA A 288 -16.22 15.50 -2.43
N LYS A 289 -16.12 14.26 -2.92
CA LYS A 289 -15.29 13.22 -2.29
C LYS A 289 -13.79 13.35 -2.56
N MET A 290 -13.37 13.88 -3.70
CA MET A 290 -11.95 13.96 -4.04
C MET A 290 -11.14 14.82 -3.04
N PRO A 291 -11.54 16.05 -2.68
CA PRO A 291 -10.82 16.84 -1.69
C PRO A 291 -10.81 16.21 -0.29
N GLU A 292 -11.95 15.63 0.12
CA GLU A 292 -12.08 14.90 1.39
C GLU A 292 -11.07 13.74 1.44
N LEU A 293 -10.94 12.99 0.34
CA LEU A 293 -10.05 11.84 0.23
C LEU A 293 -8.60 12.27 0.37
N CYS A 294 -8.20 13.33 -0.32
CA CYS A 294 -6.83 13.86 -0.24
C CYS A 294 -6.49 14.33 1.19
N LEU A 295 -7.43 14.98 1.88
CA LEU A 295 -7.24 15.36 3.27
C LEU A 295 -7.10 14.13 4.18
N ALA A 296 -7.94 13.10 4.00
CA ALA A 296 -7.87 11.86 4.76
C ALA A 296 -6.53 11.13 4.55
N ILE A 297 -6.09 10.95 3.30
CA ILE A 297 -4.80 10.31 2.99
C ILE A 297 -3.63 11.06 3.62
N SER A 298 -3.65 12.40 3.62
CA SER A 298 -2.58 13.21 4.22
C SER A 298 -2.40 13.00 5.74
N LYS A 299 -3.40 12.41 6.42
CA LYS A 299 -3.41 12.12 7.85
C LYS A 299 -2.99 10.67 8.18
N LEU A 300 -2.80 9.81 7.18
CA LEU A 300 -2.46 8.40 7.39
C LEU A 300 -1.06 8.16 7.96
N SER A 301 -0.14 9.10 7.72
CA SER A 301 1.22 9.04 8.26
C SER A 301 1.72 10.43 8.68
N SER A 302 2.58 10.46 9.69
CA SER A 302 3.33 11.65 10.09
C SER A 302 4.63 11.83 9.31
N HIS A 303 5.09 10.81 8.58
CA HIS A 303 6.36 10.84 7.85
C HIS A 303 6.17 11.31 6.40
N HIS A 304 6.91 12.33 5.97
CA HIS A 304 6.76 12.94 4.65
C HIS A 304 7.01 11.96 3.49
N HIS A 305 8.02 11.08 3.60
CA HIS A 305 8.29 10.09 2.55
C HIS A 305 7.21 8.99 2.45
N ASN A 306 6.56 8.62 3.57
CA ASN A 306 5.40 7.71 3.53
C ASN A 306 4.26 8.37 2.75
N LEU A 307 3.99 9.66 2.98
CA LEU A 307 2.95 10.38 2.23
C LEU A 307 3.29 10.54 0.75
N LEU A 308 4.55 10.75 0.39
CA LEU A 308 5.00 10.72 -1.01
C LEU A 308 4.75 9.35 -1.66
N TRP A 309 5.04 8.28 -0.94
CA TRP A 309 4.74 6.93 -1.41
C TRP A 309 3.25 6.75 -1.71
N LEU A 310 2.35 7.22 -0.84
CA LEU A 310 0.91 7.15 -1.10
C LEU A 310 0.48 7.91 -2.36
N VAL A 311 1.12 9.06 -2.64
CA VAL A 311 0.91 9.79 -3.91
C VAL A 311 1.37 8.96 -5.10
N GLN A 312 2.57 8.37 -5.02
CA GLN A 312 3.17 7.61 -6.11
C GLN A 312 2.45 6.27 -6.37
N LEU A 313 1.86 5.69 -5.33
CA LEU A 313 1.04 4.48 -5.42
C LEU A 313 -0.20 4.72 -6.29
N ILE A 314 -0.77 5.93 -6.28
CA ILE A 314 -1.97 6.24 -7.09
C ILE A 314 -1.64 6.19 -8.58
N PRO A 315 -2.39 5.43 -9.40
CA PRO A 315 -2.26 5.42 -10.85
C PRO A 315 -2.42 6.80 -11.51
N ASN A 316 -1.48 7.20 -12.37
CA ASN A 316 -1.56 8.47 -13.11
C ASN A 316 -2.10 8.34 -14.55
N TRP A 317 -2.36 7.14 -15.04
CA TRP A 317 -2.86 6.93 -16.41
C TRP A 317 -4.36 7.24 -16.56
N ILE A 318 -5.11 7.41 -15.47
CA ILE A 318 -6.53 7.85 -15.49
C ILE A 318 -6.70 9.29 -14.96
N ALA A 319 -7.75 9.99 -15.42
CA ALA A 319 -8.01 11.38 -15.04
C ALA A 319 -8.20 11.57 -13.53
N ARG A 320 -9.03 10.73 -12.90
CA ARG A 320 -9.29 10.79 -11.44
C ARG A 320 -8.02 10.57 -10.62
N GLY A 321 -7.19 9.61 -11.00
CA GLY A 321 -5.91 9.36 -10.35
C GLY A 321 -4.93 10.55 -10.43
N ARG A 322 -4.86 11.22 -11.59
CA ARG A 322 -4.09 12.47 -11.71
C ARG A 322 -4.60 13.58 -10.82
N GLN A 323 -5.93 13.77 -10.79
CA GLN A 323 -6.55 14.78 -9.93
C GLN A 323 -6.21 14.54 -8.45
N VAL A 324 -6.28 13.28 -7.98
CA VAL A 324 -5.88 12.93 -6.60
C VAL A 324 -4.39 13.19 -6.39
N ARG A 325 -3.50 12.75 -7.28
CA ARG A 325 -2.05 12.97 -7.14
C ARG A 325 -1.71 14.47 -7.02
N GLN A 326 -2.31 15.29 -7.88
CA GLN A 326 -2.08 16.74 -7.89
C GLN A 326 -2.63 17.39 -6.62
N HIS A 327 -3.89 17.11 -6.27
CA HIS A 327 -4.53 17.72 -5.10
C HIS A 327 -3.88 17.25 -3.79
N LEU A 328 -3.68 15.94 -3.61
CA LEU A 328 -2.99 15.36 -2.45
C LEU A 328 -1.56 15.90 -2.30
N SER A 329 -0.82 16.07 -3.40
CA SER A 329 0.52 16.67 -3.33
C SER A 329 0.48 18.09 -2.76
N LEU A 330 -0.49 18.91 -3.18
CA LEU A 330 -0.66 20.25 -2.60
C LEU A 330 -1.08 20.21 -1.13
N VAL A 331 -1.92 19.26 -0.72
CA VAL A 331 -2.32 19.07 0.69
C VAL A 331 -1.08 18.76 1.53
N ILE A 332 -0.24 17.83 1.07
CA ILE A 332 0.97 17.42 1.78
C ILE A 332 2.00 18.57 1.81
N ILE A 333 2.20 19.28 0.70
CA ILE A 333 3.08 20.44 0.66
C ILE A 333 2.61 21.50 1.66
N SER A 334 1.32 21.84 1.65
CA SER A 334 0.73 22.80 2.59
C SER A 334 0.96 22.39 4.05
N LYS A 335 0.71 21.11 4.36
CA LYS A 335 0.94 20.52 5.70
C LYS A 335 2.36 20.78 6.20
N TYR A 336 3.39 20.48 5.41
CA TYR A 336 4.78 20.63 5.86
C TYR A 336 5.31 22.06 5.82
N LEU A 337 4.77 22.90 4.92
CA LEU A 337 5.11 24.33 4.91
C LEU A 337 4.46 25.10 6.07
N GLY A 338 3.49 24.51 6.78
CA GLY A 338 2.77 25.17 7.87
C GLY A 338 1.88 26.31 7.36
N THR A 339 1.45 26.25 6.10
CA THR A 339 0.37 27.12 5.64
C THR A 339 -0.93 26.59 6.23
N LYS A 340 -1.80 27.47 6.73
CA LYS A 340 -3.16 27.06 7.08
C LYS A 340 -3.73 26.29 5.89
N HIS A 341 -4.45 25.21 6.15
CA HIS A 341 -5.17 24.45 5.13
C HIS A 341 -6.25 25.35 4.51
N GLU A 342 -5.84 26.34 3.73
CA GLU A 342 -6.70 27.04 2.80
C GLU A 342 -7.26 25.96 1.86
N GLU A 343 -8.55 26.04 1.54
CA GLU A 343 -9.21 25.10 0.65
C GLU A 343 -8.40 25.04 -0.65
N ILE A 344 -7.70 23.92 -0.86
CA ILE A 344 -6.89 23.76 -2.05
C ILE A 344 -7.82 23.80 -3.25
N PRO A 345 -7.59 24.70 -4.21
CA PRO A 345 -8.51 24.88 -5.31
C PRO A 345 -8.57 23.60 -6.15
N ASN A 346 -9.74 23.30 -6.69
CA ASN A 346 -9.92 22.17 -7.61
C ASN A 346 -9.48 22.50 -9.04
N ALA A 347 -9.39 23.79 -9.40
CA ALA A 347 -9.00 24.23 -10.73
C ALA A 347 -7.48 24.18 -10.91
N SER A 348 -7.03 23.54 -11.99
CA SER A 348 -5.60 23.32 -12.27
C SER A 348 -4.78 24.62 -12.34
N ASP A 349 -5.30 25.69 -12.93
CA ASP A 349 -4.56 26.96 -13.02
C ASP A 349 -4.35 27.63 -11.65
N LEU A 350 -5.32 27.50 -10.75
CA LEU A 350 -5.21 28.00 -9.38
C LEU A 350 -4.23 27.14 -8.56
N GLN A 351 -4.25 25.82 -8.78
CA GLN A 351 -3.28 24.89 -8.19
C GLN A 351 -1.84 25.22 -8.61
N MET A 352 -1.61 25.52 -9.89
CA MET A 352 -0.30 25.92 -10.41
C MET A 352 0.17 27.26 -9.82
N SER A 353 -0.74 28.23 -9.69
CA SER A 353 -0.43 29.51 -9.04
C SER A 353 -0.03 29.32 -7.58
N LEU A 354 -0.76 28.48 -6.84
CA LEU A 354 -0.44 28.12 -5.46
C LEU A 354 0.92 27.41 -5.37
N LEU A 355 1.22 26.52 -6.31
CA LEU A 355 2.49 25.82 -6.38
C LEU A 355 3.69 26.77 -6.52
N CYS A 356 3.56 27.82 -7.35
CA CYS A 356 4.58 28.87 -7.46
C CYS A 356 4.87 29.54 -6.11
N GLN A 357 3.84 29.79 -5.30
CA GLN A 357 4.00 30.40 -3.98
C GLN A 357 4.66 29.43 -2.99
N TYR A 358 4.31 28.14 -3.05
CA TYR A 358 4.88 27.12 -2.18
C TYR A 358 6.35 26.88 -2.46
N LEU A 359 6.76 26.82 -3.74
CA LEU A 359 8.15 26.52 -4.12
C LEU A 359 9.16 27.49 -3.50
N VAL A 360 8.81 28.77 -3.35
CA VAL A 360 9.66 29.80 -2.71
C VAL A 360 9.95 29.47 -1.24
N LYS A 361 9.04 28.77 -0.56
CA LYS A 361 9.15 28.40 0.87
C LYS A 361 9.93 27.10 1.08
N MET A 362 10.19 26.31 0.03
CA MET A 362 10.84 24.99 0.13
C MET A 362 12.37 25.03 0.19
N LYS A 363 12.99 26.22 0.30
CA LYS A 363 14.44 26.37 0.36
C LYS A 363 15.01 25.52 1.51
N PRO A 364 16.04 24.68 1.27
CA PRO A 364 16.69 23.92 2.33
C PRO A 364 17.06 24.78 3.55
N SER A 365 17.62 25.97 3.33
CA SER A 365 18.00 26.90 4.40
C SER A 365 16.80 27.46 5.18
N ASN A 366 15.66 27.68 4.54
CA ASN A 366 14.43 28.13 5.21
C ASN A 366 13.83 27.02 6.07
N LEU A 367 13.78 25.79 5.53
CA LEU A 367 13.29 24.62 6.26
C LEU A 367 14.19 24.31 7.46
N LEU A 368 15.50 24.38 7.29
CA LEU A 368 16.47 24.22 8.37
C LEU A 368 16.26 25.26 9.48
N LYS A 369 16.13 26.55 9.13
CA LYS A 369 15.84 27.60 10.11
C LYS A 369 14.56 27.33 10.89
N LYS A 370 13.51 26.86 10.21
CA LYS A 370 12.24 26.49 10.85
C LYS A 370 12.43 25.33 11.83
N MET A 371 13.09 24.25 11.41
CA MET A 371 13.36 23.08 12.25
C MET A 371 14.23 23.43 13.48
N ILE A 372 15.22 24.31 13.33
CA ILE A 372 16.04 24.80 14.45
C ILE A 372 15.18 25.60 15.43
N ALA A 373 14.31 26.48 14.93
CA ALA A 373 13.42 27.26 15.78
C ALA A 373 12.41 26.38 16.55
N GLU A 374 11.85 25.37 15.89
CA GLU A 374 10.95 24.39 16.51
C GLU A 374 11.68 23.59 17.60
N ARG A 375 12.89 23.08 17.33
CA ARG A 375 13.68 22.36 18.33
C ARG A 375 14.05 23.23 19.53
N ARG A 376 14.44 24.49 19.31
CA ARG A 376 14.76 25.44 20.40
C ARG A 376 13.55 25.77 21.27
N ALA A 377 12.34 25.70 20.72
CA ALA A 377 11.11 25.85 21.51
C ALA A 377 10.80 24.61 22.37
N GLU A 378 11.27 23.43 21.97
CA GLU A 378 11.04 22.16 22.68
C GLU A 378 12.14 21.82 23.71
N GLN A 379 13.38 22.29 23.53
CA GLN A 379 14.54 21.96 24.38
C GLN A 379 15.27 23.24 24.86
N GLN A 380 15.47 23.38 26.17
CA GLN A 380 16.16 24.49 26.84
C GLN A 380 17.69 24.27 27.01
N ASP A 381 18.31 23.32 26.33
CA ASP A 381 19.70 22.89 26.62
C ASP A 381 20.68 23.20 25.47
N ASP A 382 21.75 23.92 25.79
CA ASP A 382 22.65 24.62 24.82
C ASP A 382 23.89 23.82 24.39
N LEU A 383 24.08 22.57 24.84
CA LEU A 383 25.41 21.94 24.84
C LEU A 383 25.72 20.91 23.73
N ILE A 384 24.87 20.76 22.72
CA ILE A 384 25.18 19.91 21.55
C ILE A 384 24.72 20.62 20.27
N GLU A 385 25.32 21.74 19.87
CA GLU A 385 24.83 22.54 18.74
C GLU A 385 25.27 21.99 17.37
N ASP A 386 26.53 21.54 17.22
CA ASP A 386 27.10 21.20 15.90
C ASP A 386 26.59 19.88 15.31
N THR A 387 26.63 18.78 16.06
CA THR A 387 26.13 17.47 15.59
C THR A 387 24.62 17.50 15.35
N LEU A 388 23.92 18.29 16.16
CA LEU A 388 22.49 18.52 16.09
C LEU A 388 22.11 19.30 14.82
N HIS A 389 22.89 20.33 14.49
CA HIS A 389 22.72 21.13 13.28
C HIS A 389 22.87 20.27 12.01
N ILE A 390 23.90 19.40 11.94
CA ILE A 390 24.11 18.51 10.79
C ILE A 390 22.91 17.57 10.59
N LYS A 391 22.35 17.00 11.67
CA LYS A 391 21.15 16.15 11.60
C LYS A 391 19.93 16.92 11.10
N LEU A 392 19.70 18.13 11.59
CA LEU A 392 18.59 18.98 11.12
C LEU A 392 18.76 19.39 9.67
N GLU A 393 19.99 19.66 9.24
CA GLU A 393 20.28 19.95 7.84
C GLU A 393 19.92 18.75 6.96
N GLN A 394 20.35 17.54 7.33
CA GLN A 394 19.98 16.33 6.59
C GLN A 394 18.46 16.14 6.51
N GLN A 395 17.73 16.38 7.61
CA GLN A 395 16.26 16.33 7.64
C GLN A 395 15.63 17.40 6.76
N ALA A 396 16.14 18.63 6.75
CA ALA A 396 15.67 19.70 5.90
C ALA A 396 15.84 19.36 4.42
N TYR A 397 17.01 18.83 4.02
CA TYR A 397 17.25 18.38 2.65
C TYR A 397 16.37 17.19 2.26
N TYR A 398 16.15 16.24 3.17
CA TYR A 398 15.25 15.12 2.94
C TYR A 398 13.79 15.58 2.75
N LEU A 399 13.35 16.56 3.53
CA LEU A 399 12.05 17.19 3.33
C LEU A 399 11.99 17.95 1.99
N THR A 400 13.00 18.76 1.65
CA THR A 400 13.08 19.43 0.34
C THR A 400 12.99 18.41 -0.80
N TYR A 401 13.72 17.29 -0.72
CA TYR A 401 13.68 16.22 -1.70
C TYR A 401 12.26 15.69 -1.93
N VAL A 402 11.55 15.39 -0.84
CA VAL A 402 10.17 14.91 -0.91
C VAL A 402 9.23 15.98 -1.47
N LEU A 403 9.35 17.24 -1.02
CA LEU A 403 8.53 18.34 -1.51
C LEU A 403 8.74 18.59 -3.01
N LEU A 404 9.96 18.45 -3.52
CA LEU A 404 10.26 18.57 -4.95
C LEU A 404 9.60 17.48 -5.80
N HIS A 405 9.55 16.24 -5.30
CA HIS A 405 8.79 15.18 -5.97
C HIS A 405 7.30 15.51 -6.02
N LEU A 406 6.72 15.98 -4.92
CA LEU A 406 5.31 16.42 -4.88
C LEU A 406 5.06 17.60 -5.82
N VAL A 407 5.99 18.56 -5.93
CA VAL A 407 5.91 19.66 -6.91
C VAL A 407 5.88 19.14 -8.33
N ASN A 408 6.72 18.16 -8.65
CA ASN A 408 6.74 17.52 -9.97
C ASN A 408 5.38 16.85 -10.27
N GLU A 409 4.73 16.21 -9.29
CA GLU A 409 3.39 15.62 -9.46
C GLU A 409 2.32 16.65 -9.81
N VAL A 410 2.31 17.81 -9.13
CA VAL A 410 1.34 18.89 -9.41
C VAL A 410 1.54 19.48 -10.81
N SER A 411 2.80 19.67 -11.21
CA SER A 411 3.17 20.33 -12.47
C SER A 411 2.94 19.48 -13.74
N CYS A 412 2.70 18.17 -13.60
CA CYS A 412 2.47 17.26 -14.73
C CYS A 412 1.01 17.28 -15.18
N SER A 413 0.66 18.22 -16.05
CA SER A 413 -0.60 18.21 -16.80
C SER A 413 -0.41 17.55 -18.18
N HIS A 414 -1.45 16.92 -18.73
CA HIS A 414 -1.40 16.39 -20.10
C HIS A 414 -1.95 17.36 -21.16
N ALA A 415 -2.67 18.40 -20.73
CA ALA A 415 -3.23 19.40 -21.61
C ALA A 415 -2.65 20.75 -21.23
N PHE A 416 -1.71 21.27 -22.03
CA PHE A 416 -1.01 22.52 -21.75
C PHE A 416 -1.73 23.71 -22.39
N SER A 417 -2.34 24.53 -21.55
CA SER A 417 -2.82 25.85 -21.94
C SER A 417 -1.68 26.87 -21.97
N SER A 418 -1.89 28.00 -22.65
CA SER A 418 -0.98 29.16 -22.60
C SER A 418 -0.75 29.66 -21.17
N GLN A 419 -1.78 29.58 -20.32
CA GLN A 419 -1.71 29.95 -18.91
C GLN A 419 -0.80 29.00 -18.11
N GLN A 420 -0.89 27.69 -18.34
CA GLN A 420 -0.01 26.71 -17.69
C GLN A 420 1.45 26.89 -18.09
N ARG A 421 1.73 27.25 -19.35
CA ARG A 421 3.09 27.59 -19.81
C ARG A 421 3.69 28.75 -19.00
N LYS A 422 2.90 29.80 -18.73
CA LYS A 422 3.33 30.95 -17.90
C LYS A 422 3.74 30.50 -16.50
N TYR A 423 2.95 29.63 -15.86
CA TYR A 423 3.29 29.10 -14.54
C TYR A 423 4.54 28.21 -14.56
N LEU A 424 4.71 27.36 -15.58
CA LEU A 424 5.93 26.55 -15.73
C LEU A 424 7.19 27.41 -15.85
N LEU A 425 7.15 28.49 -16.63
CA LEU A 425 8.26 29.45 -16.73
C LEU A 425 8.59 30.07 -15.36
N GLN A 426 7.56 30.47 -14.61
CA GLN A 426 7.72 31.00 -13.25
C GLN A 426 8.30 29.95 -12.29
N LEU A 427 7.86 28.70 -12.38
CA LEU A 427 8.36 27.58 -11.59
C LEU A 427 9.83 27.29 -11.91
N CYS A 428 10.24 27.29 -13.19
CA CYS A 428 11.65 27.16 -13.59
C CYS A 428 12.52 28.24 -12.93
N GLY A 429 12.14 29.51 -13.08
CA GLY A 429 12.90 30.62 -12.48
C GLY A 429 12.95 30.54 -10.94
N SER A 430 11.84 30.12 -10.32
CA SER A 430 11.77 29.95 -8.87
C SER A 430 12.62 28.77 -8.38
N LEU A 431 12.62 27.65 -9.11
CA LEU A 431 13.40 26.45 -8.80
C LEU A 431 14.90 26.77 -8.83
N GLU A 432 15.36 27.50 -9.83
CA GLU A 432 16.76 27.92 -9.91
C GLU A 432 17.11 28.91 -8.79
N LYS A 433 16.34 30.00 -8.67
CA LYS A 433 16.63 31.09 -7.73
C LYS A 433 16.56 30.67 -6.26
N HIS A 434 15.62 29.78 -5.92
CA HIS A 434 15.27 29.50 -4.53
C HIS A 434 15.75 28.15 -4.03
N ILE A 435 15.89 27.15 -4.91
CA ILE A 435 16.34 25.81 -4.52
C ILE A 435 17.77 25.58 -4.99
N LYS A 436 18.03 25.65 -6.30
CA LYS A 436 19.35 25.35 -6.88
C LYS A 436 20.45 26.24 -6.29
N CYS A 437 20.24 27.55 -6.21
CA CYS A 437 21.21 28.50 -5.65
C CYS A 437 21.39 28.39 -4.12
N ASP A 438 20.46 27.74 -3.41
CA ASP A 438 20.52 27.57 -1.96
C ASP A 438 21.35 26.34 -1.56
N ILE A 439 21.52 25.38 -2.48
CA ILE A 439 22.30 24.17 -2.26
C ILE A 439 23.79 24.49 -2.44
N ARG A 440 24.54 24.41 -1.33
CA ARG A 440 26.01 24.49 -1.35
C ARG A 440 26.61 23.10 -1.53
N GLU A 441 27.36 22.90 -2.61
CA GLU A 441 28.00 21.61 -2.88
C GLU A 441 29.12 21.31 -1.89
N ASP A 442 29.13 20.07 -1.41
CA ASP A 442 30.24 19.46 -0.70
C ASP A 442 30.25 17.99 -1.13
N ALA A 443 31.39 17.52 -1.66
CA ALA A 443 31.53 16.16 -2.18
C ALA A 443 31.29 15.06 -1.13
N ARG A 444 31.30 15.42 0.16
CA ARG A 444 31.07 14.51 1.28
C ARG A 444 29.59 14.40 1.66
N LEU A 445 28.74 15.33 1.21
CA LEU A 445 27.34 15.45 1.64
C LEU A 445 26.39 14.96 0.55
N PHE A 446 26.30 13.64 0.38
CA PHE A 446 25.54 12.99 -0.70
C PHE A 446 24.06 13.38 -0.75
N TYR A 447 23.43 13.66 0.40
CA TYR A 447 22.05 14.15 0.45
C TYR A 447 21.86 15.48 -0.32
N ARG A 448 22.87 16.38 -0.33
CA ARG A 448 22.80 17.66 -1.07
C ARG A 448 22.85 17.42 -2.58
N THR A 449 23.78 16.56 -3.01
CA THR A 449 23.93 16.15 -4.42
C THR A 449 22.64 15.53 -4.93
N LYS A 450 22.04 14.61 -4.16
CA LYS A 450 20.78 13.94 -4.54
C LYS A 450 19.62 14.92 -4.75
N VAL A 451 19.53 16.00 -3.96
CA VAL A 451 18.56 17.08 -4.16
C VAL A 451 18.89 17.89 -5.42
N LYS A 452 20.16 18.26 -5.62
CA LYS A 452 20.60 19.01 -6.81
C LYS A 452 20.32 18.25 -8.11
N ASP A 453 20.54 16.94 -8.14
CA ASP A 453 20.24 16.09 -9.29
C ASP A 453 18.73 16.01 -9.56
N LEU A 454 17.91 15.94 -8.51
CA LEU A 454 16.46 16.00 -8.66
C LEU A 454 16.01 17.35 -9.23
N VAL A 455 16.58 18.46 -8.76
CA VAL A 455 16.32 19.81 -9.28
C VAL A 455 16.65 19.89 -10.78
N ALA A 456 17.80 19.37 -11.20
CA ALA A 456 18.19 19.35 -12.61
C ALA A 456 17.22 18.54 -13.47
N ARG A 457 16.79 17.37 -13.01
CA ARG A 457 15.81 16.52 -13.72
C ARG A 457 14.44 17.19 -13.85
N ILE A 458 13.93 17.80 -12.77
CA ILE A 458 12.65 18.53 -12.79
C ILE A 458 12.75 19.72 -13.76
N TYR A 459 13.84 20.48 -13.68
CA TYR A 459 14.07 21.61 -14.59
C TYR A 459 14.09 21.18 -16.05
N GLY A 460 14.87 20.14 -16.40
CA GLY A 460 14.93 19.60 -17.76
C GLY A 460 13.56 19.18 -18.27
N LYS A 461 12.82 18.42 -17.46
CA LYS A 461 11.44 18.00 -17.79
C LYS A 461 10.52 19.19 -18.04
N TRP A 462 10.56 20.24 -17.21
CA TRP A 462 9.75 21.44 -17.43
C TRP A 462 10.16 22.21 -18.68
N GLN A 463 11.45 22.30 -18.99
CA GLN A 463 11.92 22.89 -20.24
C GLN A 463 11.41 22.12 -21.46
N ASP A 464 11.45 20.78 -21.42
CA ASP A 464 10.92 19.95 -22.50
C ASP A 464 9.39 20.18 -22.68
N LEU A 465 8.64 20.26 -21.58
CA LEU A 465 7.20 20.56 -21.63
C LEU A 465 6.92 21.96 -22.18
N ILE A 466 7.72 22.95 -21.80
CA ILE A 466 7.63 24.31 -22.34
C ILE A 466 7.91 24.27 -23.84
N GLN A 467 8.99 23.64 -24.31
CA GLN A 467 9.32 23.57 -25.74
C GLN A 467 8.22 22.90 -26.57
N ASN A 468 7.57 21.87 -26.03
CA ASN A 468 6.51 21.12 -26.71
C ASN A 468 5.12 21.78 -26.62
N SER A 469 4.95 22.80 -25.78
CA SER A 469 3.68 23.54 -25.67
C SER A 469 3.55 24.59 -26.80
N ARG A 470 2.38 24.66 -27.45
CA ARG A 470 2.13 25.62 -28.54
C ARG A 470 2.37 27.05 -28.04
N PRO A 471 3.10 27.90 -28.80
CA PRO A 471 3.33 29.28 -28.41
C PRO A 471 2.01 30.06 -28.36
N ILE A 472 1.98 31.10 -27.52
CA ILE A 472 0.88 32.06 -27.43
C ILE A 472 0.71 32.67 -28.83
N GLN A 473 -0.36 32.32 -29.54
CA GLN A 473 -0.81 33.13 -30.66
C GLN A 473 -1.31 34.44 -30.07
N VAL A 474 -0.47 35.47 -30.11
CA VAL A 474 -0.92 36.85 -29.89
C VAL A 474 -1.82 37.17 -31.08
N PRO A 475 -3.11 37.50 -30.89
CA PRO A 475 -3.91 38.02 -31.99
C PRO A 475 -3.27 39.34 -32.39
N PHE A 476 -2.68 39.38 -33.58
CA PHE A 476 -2.52 40.65 -34.27
C PHE A 476 -3.92 41.03 -34.74
N LEU A 477 -4.56 41.96 -34.02
CA LEU A 477 -5.40 43.07 -34.50
C LEU A 477 -6.16 43.72 -33.34
#